data_AF-L0K427-F1
#
_entry.id   AF-L0K427-F1
#
_cell.length_a   1.000
_cell.length_b   1.000
_cell.length_c   1.000
_cell.angle_alpha   90.00
_cell.angle_beta   90.00
_cell.angle_gamma   90.00
#
_symmetry.space_group_name_H-M   'P 1'
#
loop_
_entity.id
_entity.type
_entity.pdbx_description
1 polymer ?
#
loop_
_entity_poly.entity_id
_entity_poly.type
_entity_poly.pdbx_seq_one_letter_code
_entity_poly.pdbx_strand_id
1 'polypeptide(L)'
;MPSRRTLMETHEAFAILADTDRQHVLTELLENDGRATVGALADQLAARQQNRAAELEREHAKLRLVHDHLPRLAAHDVIEYDRENGVVVLEDVADLEPYLTDPTRRRTIPLDP
;
A
#
# COMPACT_ATOMS: atom_id res chain seq x y z
N MET A 1 25.71 8.50 3.40
CA MET A 1 25.39 8.27 4.83
C MET A 1 24.13 7.44 4.85
N PRO A 2 24.13 6.21 5.34
CA PRO A 2 22.87 5.49 5.50
C PRO A 2 22.12 6.15 6.67
N SER A 3 20.94 6.71 6.39
CA SER A 3 20.05 7.18 7.45
C SER A 3 19.79 6.03 8.41
N ARG A 4 19.91 6.32 9.71
CA ARG A 4 19.60 5.38 10.79
C ARG A 4 18.14 5.00 10.66
N ARG A 5 17.86 3.81 10.15
CA ARG A 5 16.49 3.28 10.05
C ARG A 5 15.90 3.17 11.44
N THR A 6 14.77 3.83 11.63
CA THR A 6 13.88 3.59 12.76
C THR A 6 13.07 2.37 12.38
N LEU A 7 13.17 1.29 13.15
CA LEU A 7 12.28 0.14 13.00
C LEU A 7 10.85 0.64 13.14
N MET A 8 9.98 0.31 12.18
CA MET A 8 8.59 0.72 12.26
C MET A 8 7.91 0.03 13.45
N GLU A 9 7.21 0.79 14.28
CA GLU A 9 6.52 0.24 15.44
C GLU A 9 5.35 -0.65 15.00
N THR A 10 5.08 -1.72 15.75
CA THR A 10 4.02 -2.70 15.42
C THR A 10 2.65 -2.05 15.19
N HIS A 11 2.31 -1.01 15.95
CA HIS A 11 1.04 -0.32 15.80
C HIS A 11 0.93 0.48 14.48
N GLU A 12 2.05 0.98 13.96
CA GLU A 12 2.10 1.71 12.68
C GLU A 12 1.94 0.74 11.52
N ALA A 13 2.60 -0.43 11.60
CA ALA A 13 2.38 -1.54 10.68
C ALA A 13 0.89 -1.91 10.62
N PHE A 14 0.22 -2.04 11.77
CA PHE A 14 -1.23 -2.31 11.81
C PHE A 14 -2.08 -1.16 11.27
N ALA A 15 -1.73 0.09 11.55
CA ALA A 15 -2.46 1.23 11.00
C ALA A 15 -2.39 1.25 9.47
N ILE A 16 -1.24 0.90 8.90
CA ILE A 16 -1.04 0.80 7.45
C ILE A 16 -1.79 -0.39 6.87
N LEU A 17 -1.61 -1.59 7.46
CA LEU A 17 -2.17 -2.83 6.94
C LEU A 17 -3.64 -3.05 7.29
N ALA A 18 -4.28 -2.24 8.13
CA ALA A 18 -5.70 -2.40 8.44
C ALA A 18 -6.63 -2.18 7.24
N ASP A 19 -6.12 -1.61 6.14
CA ASP A 19 -6.88 -1.27 4.95
C ASP A 19 -6.50 -2.17 3.78
N THR A 20 -7.51 -2.83 3.21
CA THR A 20 -7.36 -3.79 2.12
C THR A 20 -6.81 -3.15 0.84
N ASP A 21 -7.16 -1.90 0.53
CA ASP A 21 -6.66 -1.21 -0.66
C ASP A 21 -5.17 -0.86 -0.49
N ARG A 22 -4.73 -0.47 0.72
CA ARG A 22 -3.30 -0.28 1.01
C ARG A 22 -2.51 -1.58 0.92
N GLN A 23 -3.03 -2.69 1.45
CA GLN A 23 -2.40 -3.99 1.28
C GLN A 23 -2.22 -4.33 -0.21
N HIS A 24 -3.26 -4.13 -1.01
CA HIS A 24 -3.21 -4.39 -2.44
C HIS A 24 -2.21 -3.52 -3.19
N VAL A 25 -2.08 -2.25 -2.83
CA VAL A 25 -1.05 -1.38 -3.40
C VAL A 25 0.35 -1.92 -3.10
N LEU A 26 0.61 -2.34 -1.86
CA LEU A 26 1.92 -2.88 -1.47
C LEU A 26 2.22 -4.21 -2.14
N THR A 27 1.24 -5.11 -2.25
CA THR A 27 1.38 -6.36 -3.01
C THR A 27 1.71 -6.10 -4.47
N GLU A 28 0.97 -5.21 -5.14
CA GLU A 28 1.22 -4.88 -6.55
C GLU A 28 2.63 -4.29 -6.75
N LEU A 29 3.07 -3.42 -5.85
CA LEU A 29 4.42 -2.86 -5.90
C LEU A 29 5.48 -3.95 -5.70
N LEU A 30 5.30 -4.87 -4.74
CA LEU A 30 6.22 -6.00 -4.53
C LEU A 30 6.29 -6.93 -5.75
N GLU A 31 5.16 -7.16 -6.41
CA GLU A 31 5.08 -8.00 -7.62
C GLU A 31 5.65 -7.33 -8.87
N ASN A 32 5.72 -5.98 -8.89
CA ASN A 32 6.17 -5.20 -10.05
C ASN A 32 7.47 -4.42 -9.78
N ASP A 33 8.49 -5.12 -9.26
CA ASP A 33 9.85 -4.60 -9.01
C ASP A 33 9.89 -3.30 -8.18
N GLY A 34 8.93 -3.13 -7.27
CA GLY A 34 8.82 -1.97 -6.39
C GLY A 34 8.39 -0.70 -7.09
N ARG A 35 7.79 -0.73 -8.30
CA ARG A 35 7.41 0.51 -9.00
C ARG A 35 6.09 0.38 -9.74
N ALA A 36 5.21 1.37 -9.61
CA ALA A 36 3.95 1.41 -10.36
C ALA A 36 3.52 2.86 -10.67
N THR A 37 2.53 2.99 -11.56
CA THR A 37 1.83 4.26 -11.77
C THR A 37 0.52 4.28 -11.01
N VAL A 38 0.07 5.47 -10.60
CA VAL A 38 -1.26 5.66 -9.99
C VAL A 38 -2.36 5.11 -10.90
N GLY A 39 -2.21 5.26 -12.22
CA GLY A 39 -3.17 4.73 -13.19
C GLY A 39 -3.27 3.21 -13.17
N ALA A 40 -2.13 2.51 -13.12
CA ALA A 40 -2.09 1.05 -13.04
C ALA A 40 -2.64 0.54 -11.69
N LEU A 41 -2.30 1.20 -10.59
CA LEU A 41 -2.85 0.87 -9.27
C LEU A 41 -4.38 1.06 -9.24
N ALA A 42 -4.88 2.14 -9.85
CA ALA A 42 -6.32 2.40 -9.94
C ALA A 42 -7.04 1.32 -10.76
N ASP A 43 -6.43 0.86 -11.86
CA ASP A 43 -6.96 -0.24 -12.67
C ASP A 43 -7.08 -1.53 -11.88
N GLN A 44 -6.04 -1.90 -11.16
CA GLN A 44 -6.02 -3.12 -10.35
C GLN A 44 -7.05 -3.05 -9.22
N LEU A 45 -7.19 -1.91 -8.55
CA LEU A 45 -8.20 -1.73 -7.50
C LEU A 45 -9.63 -1.74 -8.06
N ALA A 46 -9.85 -1.11 -9.21
CA ALA A 46 -11.16 -1.12 -9.86
C ALA A 46 -11.55 -2.51 -10.36
N ALA A 47 -10.61 -3.26 -10.95
CA ALA A 47 -10.86 -4.62 -11.45
C ALA A 47 -11.28 -5.61 -10.35
N ARG A 48 -10.92 -5.34 -9.08
CA ARG A 48 -11.36 -6.14 -7.93
C ARG A 48 -12.81 -5.88 -7.54
N GLN A 49 -13.37 -4.73 -7.91
CA GLN A 49 -14.77 -4.46 -7.70
C GLN A 49 -15.61 -5.14 -8.79
N GLN A 50 -16.48 -6.06 -8.37
CA GLN A 50 -17.29 -6.88 -9.28
C GLN A 50 -18.48 -6.11 -9.90
N ASN A 51 -18.35 -4.81 -10.16
CA ASN A 51 -19.44 -4.01 -10.72
C ASN A 51 -19.28 -3.78 -12.24
N ARG A 52 -20.42 -3.44 -12.86
CA ARG A 52 -20.54 -3.21 -14.30
C ARG A 52 -20.09 -1.81 -14.75
N ALA A 53 -19.60 -0.96 -13.84
CA ALA A 53 -19.26 0.44 -14.11
C ALA A 53 -17.74 0.70 -13.97
N ALA A 54 -16.95 -0.08 -14.70
CA ALA A 54 -15.48 -0.13 -14.57
C ALA A 54 -14.79 1.25 -14.61
N GLU A 55 -15.25 2.17 -15.47
CA GLU A 55 -14.66 3.51 -15.59
C GLU A 55 -14.89 4.38 -14.35
N LEU A 56 -16.11 4.37 -13.80
CA LEU A 56 -16.43 5.13 -12.58
C LEU A 56 -15.67 4.57 -11.38
N GLU A 57 -15.50 3.26 -11.32
CA GLU A 57 -14.72 2.61 -10.26
C GLU A 57 -13.24 2.91 -10.37
N ARG A 58 -12.70 2.96 -11.58
CA ARG A 58 -11.32 3.40 -11.83
C ARG A 58 -11.10 4.82 -11.31
N GLU A 59 -11.98 5.76 -11.64
CA GLU A 59 -11.84 7.14 -11.18
C GLU A 59 -12.00 7.28 -9.66
N HIS A 60 -12.93 6.54 -9.05
CA HIS A 60 -13.04 6.49 -7.60
C HIS A 60 -11.79 5.89 -6.94
N ALA A 61 -11.26 4.78 -7.47
CA ALA A 61 -10.03 4.16 -6.96
C ALA A 61 -8.85 5.14 -7.05
N LYS A 62 -8.71 5.84 -8.17
CA LYS A 62 -7.69 6.88 -8.36
C LYS A 62 -7.81 8.00 -7.32
N LEU A 63 -9.03 8.49 -7.05
CA LEU A 63 -9.24 9.51 -6.02
C LEU A 63 -8.81 9.00 -4.63
N ARG A 64 -9.20 7.78 -4.25
CA ARG A 64 -8.80 7.19 -2.95
C ARG A 64 -7.28 7.02 -2.85
N LEU A 65 -6.63 6.55 -3.93
CA LEU A 65 -5.18 6.44 -3.98
C LEU A 65 -4.48 7.78 -3.75
N VAL A 66 -4.88 8.80 -4.50
CA VAL A 66 -4.22 10.11 -4.53
C VAL A 66 -4.45 10.93 -3.25
N HIS A 67 -5.61 10.75 -2.60
CA HIS A 67 -6.02 11.59 -1.47
C HIS A 67 -5.94 10.90 -0.11
N ASP A 68 -5.91 9.57 -0.05
CA ASP A 68 -5.89 8.83 1.21
C ASP A 68 -4.75 7.82 1.28
N HIS A 69 -4.73 6.84 0.37
CA HIS A 69 -3.86 5.68 0.54
C HIS A 69 -2.38 5.99 0.33
N LEU A 70 -2.01 6.61 -0.80
CA LEU A 70 -0.61 6.92 -1.11
C LEU A 70 -0.01 7.97 -0.16
N PRO A 71 -0.70 9.07 0.19
CA PRO A 71 -0.20 10.00 1.19
C PRO A 71 0.07 9.36 2.55
N ARG A 72 -0.78 8.43 3.00
CA ARG A 72 -0.56 7.72 4.28
C ARG A 72 0.62 6.76 4.20
N LEU A 73 0.74 5.99 3.13
CA LEU A 73 1.88 5.10 2.93
C LEU A 73 3.20 5.87 2.90
N ALA A 74 3.23 7.02 2.21
CA ALA A 74 4.40 7.89 2.15
C ALA A 74 4.73 8.53 3.52
N ALA A 75 3.72 8.86 4.33
CA ALA A 75 3.93 9.42 5.68
C ALA A 75 4.59 8.44 6.66
N HIS A 76 4.62 7.15 6.32
CA HIS A 76 5.29 6.09 7.08
C HIS A 76 6.56 5.58 6.38
N ASP A 77 7.07 6.31 5.38
CA ASP A 77 8.28 5.95 4.62
C ASP A 77 8.21 4.54 3.96
N VAL A 78 7.00 4.06 3.68
CA VAL A 78 6.77 2.75 3.03
C VAL A 78 6.88 2.86 1.50
N ILE A 79 6.59 4.03 0.97
CA ILE A 79 6.70 4.35 -0.45
C ILE A 79 7.24 5.76 -0.64
N GLU A 80 7.89 5.99 -1.77
CA GLU A 80 8.04 7.31 -2.36
C GLU A 80 6.87 7.55 -3.32
N TYR A 81 6.16 8.66 -3.16
CA TYR A 81 5.04 9.04 -4.03
C TYR A 81 5.29 10.38 -4.74
N ASP A 82 5.61 10.29 -6.03
CA ASP A 82 5.68 11.45 -6.92
C ASP A 82 4.27 11.78 -7.44
N ARG A 83 3.66 12.79 -6.80
CA ARG A 83 2.30 13.25 -7.15
C ARG A 83 2.24 13.96 -8.50
N GLU A 84 3.33 14.59 -8.93
CA GLU A 84 3.36 15.33 -10.20
C GLU A 84 3.39 14.37 -11.38
N ASN A 85 4.22 13.32 -11.30
CA ASN A 85 4.36 12.32 -12.35
C ASN A 85 3.43 11.11 -12.18
N GLY A 86 2.75 10.99 -11.03
CA GLY A 86 1.86 9.87 -10.73
C GLY A 86 2.60 8.55 -10.61
N VAL A 87 3.84 8.59 -10.11
CA VAL A 87 4.72 7.43 -9.94
C VAL A 87 4.82 7.08 -8.47
N VAL A 88 4.75 5.79 -8.18
CA VAL A 88 4.90 5.23 -6.84
C VAL A 88 6.07 4.27 -6.87
N VAL A 89 6.98 4.42 -5.91
CA VAL A 89 8.13 3.54 -5.72
C VAL A 89 8.05 2.98 -4.31
N LEU A 90 8.21 1.67 -4.18
CA LEU A 90 8.29 0.99 -2.91
C LEU A 90 9.62 1.33 -2.25
N GLU A 91 9.57 1.75 -1.00
CA GLU A 91 10.77 1.87 -0.17
C GLU A 91 11.10 0.50 0.44
N ASP A 92 12.17 0.43 1.24
CA ASP A 92 12.55 -0.82 1.89
C ASP A 92 11.50 -1.23 2.94
N VAL A 93 10.64 -2.18 2.57
CA VAL A 93 9.53 -2.69 3.37
C VAL A 93 9.88 -3.93 4.19
N ALA A 94 11.15 -4.16 4.52
CA ALA A 94 11.59 -5.32 5.31
C ALA A 94 10.78 -5.52 6.62
N ASP A 95 10.31 -4.44 7.25
CA ASP A 95 9.48 -4.50 8.46
C ASP A 95 8.03 -4.97 8.20
N LEU A 96 7.55 -4.82 6.95
CA LEU A 96 6.20 -5.18 6.50
C LEU A 96 6.14 -6.53 5.76
N GLU A 97 7.23 -6.97 5.14
CA GLU A 97 7.31 -8.26 4.41
C GLU A 97 6.72 -9.44 5.20
N PRO A 98 6.99 -9.62 6.51
CA PRO A 98 6.42 -10.73 7.28
C PRO A 98 4.89 -10.75 7.36
N TYR A 99 4.24 -9.60 7.11
CA TYR A 99 2.79 -9.45 7.14
C TYR A 99 2.17 -9.47 5.73
N LEU A 100 2.95 -9.17 4.69
CA LEU A 100 2.50 -9.14 3.29
C LEU A 100 2.65 -10.50 2.60
N THR A 101 3.64 -11.31 2.99
CA THR A 101 3.95 -12.61 2.35
C THR A 101 3.32 -13.82 3.05
N ASP A 102 2.60 -13.64 4.16
CA ASP A 102 1.94 -14.73 4.88
C ASP A 102 0.44 -14.84 4.47
N PRO A 103 0.06 -15.79 3.59
CA PRO A 103 -1.33 -15.98 3.18
C PRO A 103 -2.24 -16.52 4.30
N THR A 104 -1.72 -16.83 5.49
CA THR A 104 -2.46 -17.49 6.58
C THR A 104 -2.71 -16.66 7.83
N ARG A 105 -2.22 -15.42 7.94
CA ARG A 105 -2.41 -14.64 9.18
C ARG A 105 -3.72 -13.84 9.26
N ARG A 106 -4.85 -14.50 9.01
CA ARG A 106 -6.11 -14.18 9.69
C ARG A 106 -6.09 -14.70 11.14
N ARG A 107 -5.10 -14.35 11.96
CA ARG A 107 -5.22 -14.52 13.43
C ARG A 107 -4.13 -13.81 14.24
N THR A 108 -4.64 -13.01 15.18
CA THR A 108 -4.05 -12.61 16.48
C THR A 108 -2.75 -11.82 16.44
N ILE A 109 -2.94 -10.49 16.49
CA ILE A 109 -2.03 -9.59 17.21
C ILE A 109 -1.97 -10.11 18.66
N PRO A 110 -0.79 -10.42 19.23
CA PRO A 110 -0.65 -10.49 20.67
C PRO A 110 -0.85 -9.05 21.18
N LEU A 111 -2.04 -8.76 21.70
CA LEU A 111 -2.21 -7.65 22.62
C LEU A 111 -1.59 -8.12 23.92
N ASP A 112 -0.29 -7.84 24.10
CA ASP A 112 0.28 -7.99 25.44
C ASP A 112 -0.36 -6.93 26.36
N PRO A 113 -0.76 -7.33 27.59
CA PRO A 113 -1.45 -6.47 28.55
C PRO A 113 -0.55 -5.45 29.24
#